data_AF-A0A1W9LTC8-F1
#
_entry.id   AF-A0A1W9LTC8-F1
#
_cell.length_a   1.000
_cell.length_b   1.000
_cell.length_c   1.000
_cell.angle_alpha   90.00
_cell.angle_beta   90.00
_cell.angle_gamma   90.00
#
_symmetry.space_group_name_H-M   'P 1'
#
loop_
_entity.id
_entity.type
_entity.pdbx_description
1 polymer ?
#
loop_
_entity_poly.entity_id
_entity_poly.type
_entity_poly.pdbx_seq_one_letter_code
_entity_poly.pdbx_strand_id
1 'polypeptide(L)' 'MGKGDIRSKRGKIWRGTFGNCRPKKKKTTVQQTQAEPVKTD' A
#
# COMPACT_ATOMS: atom_id res chain seq x y z
N MET A 1 -8.95 -11.32 -2.59
CA MET A 1 -9.66 -10.06 -2.91
C MET A 1 -10.08 -10.03 -4.38
N GLY A 2 -11.37 -9.83 -4.66
CA GLY A 2 -11.96 -9.89 -6.01
C GLY A 2 -12.18 -8.52 -6.66
N LYS A 3 -12.84 -8.50 -7.84
CA LYS A 3 -13.17 -7.25 -8.56
C LYS A 3 -14.18 -6.37 -7.81
N GLY A 4 -15.07 -6.98 -7.01
CA GLY A 4 -16.08 -6.26 -6.23
C GLY A 4 -15.55 -5.56 -4.98
N ASP A 5 -14.37 -5.97 -4.48
CA ASP A 5 -13.79 -5.42 -3.26
C ASP A 5 -13.09 -4.08 -3.52
N ILE A 6 -13.77 -2.99 -3.11
CA ILE A 6 -13.35 -1.59 -3.30
C ILE A 6 -12.07 -1.26 -2.51
N ARG A 7 -11.77 -1.98 -1.43
CA ARG A 7 -10.58 -1.72 -0.62
C ARG A 7 -9.33 -2.30 -1.28
N SER A 8 -9.48 -3.32 -2.12
CA SER A 8 -8.37 -4.00 -2.79
C SER A 8 -7.79 -3.23 -3.98
N LYS A 9 -6.51 -3.49 -4.29
CA LYS A 9 -5.87 -2.99 -5.52
C LYS A 9 -6.63 -3.46 -6.77
N ARG A 10 -7.08 -4.73 -6.80
CA ARG A 10 -7.78 -5.33 -7.95
C ARG A 10 -9.15 -4.71 -8.19
N GLY A 11 -9.94 -4.49 -7.13
CA GLY A 11 -11.24 -3.83 -7.27
C GLY A 11 -11.11 -2.36 -7.65
N LYS A 12 -10.08 -1.65 -7.16
CA LYS A 12 -9.78 -0.28 -7.63
C LYS A 12 -9.34 -0.22 -9.09
N ILE A 13 -8.59 -1.21 -9.59
CA ILE A 13 -8.29 -1.32 -11.04
C ILE A 13 -9.59 -1.50 -11.82
N TRP A 14 -10.45 -2.43 -11.42
CA TRP A 14 -11.67 -2.73 -12.15
C TRP A 14 -12.67 -1.56 -12.17
N ARG A 15 -12.84 -0.85 -11.06
CA ARG A 15 -13.67 0.37 -10.99
C ARG A 15 -13.02 1.63 -11.57
N GLY A 16 -11.73 1.59 -11.93
CA GLY A 16 -11.00 2.76 -12.42
C GLY A 16 -10.70 3.84 -11.36
N THR A 17 -10.82 3.53 -10.07
CA THR A 17 -10.61 4.50 -8.98
C THR A 17 -9.21 4.39 -8.35
N PHE A 18 -8.88 5.34 -7.47
CA PHE A 18 -7.59 5.41 -6.77
C PHE A 18 -7.78 5.42 -5.24
N GLY A 19 -6.67 5.26 -4.51
CA GLY A 19 -6.58 5.49 -3.06
C GLY A 19 -5.44 4.68 -2.47
N ASN A 20 -5.50 4.36 -1.17
CA ASN A 20 -4.35 3.79 -0.46
C ASN A 20 -3.73 2.56 -1.14
N CYS A 21 -4.54 1.59 -1.57
CA CYS A 21 -4.06 0.37 -2.23
C CYS A 21 -3.74 0.53 -3.73
N ARG A 22 -4.16 1.63 -4.38
CA ARG A 22 -3.87 1.96 -5.78
C ARG A 22 -3.65 3.49 -5.92
N PRO A 23 -2.49 4.01 -5.49
CA PRO A 23 -2.22 5.45 -5.55
C PRO A 23 -1.92 5.90 -7.00
N LYS A 24 -2.26 7.16 -7.34
CA LYS A 24 -2.03 7.74 -8.68
C LYS A 24 -0.54 7.89 -9.00
N LYS A 25 0.20 8.40 -8.03
CA LYS A 25 1.66 8.52 -8.07
C LYS A 25 2.22 7.44 -7.17
N LYS A 26 3.37 6.86 -7.55
CA LYS A 26 4.13 6.02 -6.62
C LYS A 26 4.42 6.90 -5.42
N LYS A 27 3.87 6.55 -4.25
CA LYS A 27 4.32 7.19 -3.02
C LYS A 27 5.78 6.80 -2.90
N THR A 28 6.68 7.78 -2.90
CA THR A 28 8.06 7.61 -2.42
C THR A 28 7.93 7.40 -0.92
N THR A 29 7.37 6.27 -0.52
CA THR A 29 7.50 5.81 0.85
C THR A 29 8.96 5.41 0.93
N VAL A 30 9.79 6.39 1.31
CA VAL A 30 11.05 6.13 2.01
C VAL A 30 10.70 5.01 2.96
N GLN A 31 11.21 3.83 2.65
CA GLN A 31 10.93 2.61 3.38
C GLN A 31 11.19 2.98 4.82
N GLN A 32 10.13 3.09 5.63
CA GLN A 32 10.28 3.31 7.05
C GLN A 32 10.96 2.04 7.52
N THR A 33 12.27 2.19 7.67
CA THR A 33 13.24 1.23 8.11
C THR A 33 12.61 0.50 9.27
N GLN A 34 12.42 -0.81 9.08
CA GLN A 34 11.97 -1.65 10.16
C GLN A 34 12.97 -1.47 11.30
N ALA A 35 12.41 -1.18 12.47
CA ALA A 35 13.16 -0.93 13.69
C ALA A 35 14.06 -2.13 13.98
N GLU A 36 15.38 -1.92 13.92
CA GLU A 36 16.35 -2.78 14.57
C GLU A 36 16.24 -2.53 16.08
N PRO A 37 15.85 -3.51 16.91
CA PRO A 37 16.05 -3.40 18.35
C PRO A 37 17.54 -3.62 18.63
N VAL A 38 18.33 -2.54 18.63
CA VAL A 38 19.68 -2.55 19.21
C VAL A 38 19.51 -2.83 20.71
N LYS A 39 19.78 -4.07 21.12
CA LYS A 39 20.01 -4.41 22.53
C LYS A 39 21.52 -4.30 22.79
N THR A 40 21.84 -3.42 23.73
CA THR A 40 23.17 -3.04 24.22
C THR A 40 23.72 -4.05 25.25
N ASP A 41 25.06 -4.19 25.24
CA ASP A 41 26.02 -4.82 26.18
C ASP A 41 25.60 -5.98 27.12
#